data_AF-A0A6N2R426-F1
#
_entry.id   AF-A0A6N2R426-F1
#
_cell.length_a   1.000
_cell.length_b   1.000
_cell.length_c   1.000
_cell.angle_alpha   90.00
_cell.angle_beta   90.00
_cell.angle_gamma   90.00
#
_symmetry.space_group_name_H-M   'P 1'
#
loop_
_entity.id
_entity.type
_entity.pdbx_description
1 polymer ?
#
loop_
_entity_poly.entity_id
_entity_poly.type
_entity_poly.pdbx_seq_one_letter_code
_entity_poly.pdbx_strand_id
1 'polypeptide(L)'
;MAKEYIEREAFREYAMEMTESTEIQFDMCYPYWQFSKAIKEMPAADVAPMVHGRWIWANDGYLRCSNCHQKAPVMTQYQDEPMTVATDYCPNCGCRMDLEG
;
A
#
# COMPACT_ATOMS: atom_id res chain seq x y z
N MET A 1 -8.31 3.29 5.07
CA MET A 1 -7.34 3.58 4.01
C MET A 1 -7.77 2.81 2.77
N ALA A 2 -7.86 3.46 1.60
CA ALA A 2 -8.19 2.75 0.38
C ALA A 2 -7.06 1.78 0.05
N LYS A 3 -7.38 0.52 -0.28
CA LYS A 3 -6.38 -0.44 -0.74
C LYS A 3 -5.86 0.05 -2.09
N GLU A 4 -4.57 0.36 -2.20
CA GLU A 4 -3.93 0.73 -3.47
C GLU A 4 -3.87 -0.48 -4.43
N TYR A 5 -3.98 -1.69 -3.89
CA TYR A 5 -4.02 -2.95 -4.61
C TYR A 5 -5.44 -3.54 -4.67
N ILE A 6 -5.81 -4.04 -5.85
CA ILE A 6 -7.07 -4.74 -6.08
C ILE A 6 -6.84 -6.23 -5.88
N GLU A 7 -7.57 -6.82 -4.93
CA GLU A 7 -7.65 -8.27 -4.79
C GLU A 7 -8.45 -8.85 -5.96
N ARG A 8 -7.80 -9.66 -6.79
CA ARG A 8 -8.39 -10.15 -8.05
C ARG A 8 -9.65 -10.98 -7.84
N GLU A 9 -9.65 -11.86 -6.85
CA GLU A 9 -10.82 -12.70 -6.56
C GLU A 9 -11.97 -11.86 -6.00
N ALA A 10 -11.71 -10.91 -5.10
CA ALA A 10 -12.73 -10.01 -4.57
C ALA A 10 -13.34 -9.13 -5.67
N PHE A 11 -12.53 -8.64 -6.62
CA PHE A 11 -13.04 -7.90 -7.77
C PHE A 11 -13.91 -8.80 -8.68
N ARG A 12 -13.54 -10.06 -8.88
CA ARG A 12 -14.30 -11.00 -9.71
C ARG A 12 -15.66 -11.35 -9.10
N GLU A 13 -15.71 -11.54 -7.78
CA GLU A 13 -16.97 -11.73 -7.05
C GLU A 13 -17.87 -10.49 -7.18
N TYR A 14 -17.34 -9.30 -6.92
CA TYR A 14 -18.07 -8.04 -7.11
C TYR A 14 -18.61 -7.87 -8.55
N ALA A 15 -17.78 -8.19 -9.56
CA ALA A 15 -18.19 -8.12 -10.96
C ALA A 15 -19.29 -9.14 -11.31
N MET A 16 -19.29 -10.31 -10.67
CA MET A 16 -20.34 -11.33 -10.83
C MET A 16 -21.67 -10.87 -10.23
N GLU A 17 -21.65 -10.33 -9.01
CA GLU A 17 -22.85 -9.80 -8.34
C GLU A 17 -23.54 -8.69 -9.16
N MET A 18 -22.77 -7.79 -9.77
CA MET A 18 -23.31 -6.74 -10.67
C MET A 18 -24.01 -7.30 -11.90
N THR A 19 -23.59 -8.46 -12.39
CA THR A 19 -24.18 -9.11 -13.59
C THR A 19 -25.47 -9.86 -13.24
N GLU A 20 -25.64 -10.28 -11.99
CA GLU A 20 -26.87 -10.92 -11.50
C GLU A 20 -27.99 -9.91 -11.18
N SER A 21 -27.63 -8.67 -10.81
CA SER A 21 -28.59 -7.63 -10.41
C SER A 21 -29.24 -6.87 -11.57
N THR A 22 -28.82 -7.09 -12.82
CA THR A 22 -29.39 -6.43 -13.99
C THR A 22 -30.39 -7.36 -14.69
N GLU A 23 -31.63 -6.91 -14.89
CA GLU A 23 -32.72 -7.65 -15.57
C GLU A 23 -32.41 -8.03 -17.04
N ILE A 24 -31.20 -7.76 -17.53
CA ILE A 24 -30.72 -8.07 -18.88
C ILE A 24 -29.65 -9.17 -18.77
N GLN A 25 -30.04 -10.34 -18.27
CA GLN A 25 -29.13 -11.47 -18.01
C GLN A 25 -28.45 -12.04 -19.27
N PHE A 26 -28.95 -11.74 -20.48
CA PHE A 26 -28.44 -12.32 -21.72
C PHE A 26 -27.33 -11.49 -22.40
N ASP A 27 -27.33 -10.16 -22.24
CA ASP A 27 -26.36 -9.27 -22.92
C ASP A 27 -25.11 -9.00 -22.05
N MET A 28 -25.23 -9.08 -20.72
CA MET A 28 -24.14 -8.84 -19.77
C MET A 28 -23.22 -10.05 -19.51
N CYS A 29 -23.65 -11.27 -19.86
CA CYS A 29 -22.87 -12.50 -19.66
C CYS A 29 -21.61 -12.57 -20.55
N TYR A 30 -21.69 -12.05 -21.78
CA TYR A 30 -20.56 -12.03 -22.72
C TYR A 30 -19.46 -11.01 -22.31
N PRO A 31 -19.78 -9.75 -21.94
CA PRO A 31 -18.83 -8.84 -21.32
C PRO A 31 -18.17 -9.42 -20.06
N TYR A 32 -18.94 -10.02 -19.16
CA TYR A 32 -18.41 -10.61 -17.93
C TYR A 32 -17.36 -11.70 -18.21
N TRP A 33 -17.65 -12.62 -19.14
CA TRP A 33 -16.71 -13.68 -19.49
C TRP A 33 -15.38 -13.12 -20.04
N GLN A 34 -15.46 -12.12 -20.91
CA GLN A 34 -14.27 -11.46 -21.47
C GLN A 34 -13.46 -10.74 -20.38
N PHE A 35 -14.13 -9.99 -19.49
CA PHE A 35 -13.46 -9.31 -18.38
C PHE A 35 -12.85 -10.29 -17.37
N SER A 36 -13.57 -11.34 -16.97
CA SER A 36 -13.04 -12.33 -16.04
C SER A 36 -11.84 -13.09 -16.64
N LYS A 37 -11.85 -13.33 -17.95
CA LYS A 37 -10.71 -13.96 -18.63
C LYS A 37 -9.50 -13.03 -18.63
N ALA A 38 -9.68 -11.77 -19.01
CA ALA A 38 -8.61 -10.76 -19.01
C ALA A 38 -7.96 -10.64 -17.62
N ILE A 39 -8.75 -10.60 -16.54
CA ILE A 39 -8.24 -10.48 -15.17
C ILE A 39 -7.42 -11.70 -14.73
N LYS A 40 -7.82 -12.91 -15.16
CA LYS A 40 -7.05 -14.14 -14.89
C LYS A 40 -5.73 -14.19 -15.66
N GLU A 41 -5.74 -13.67 -16.89
CA GLU A 41 -4.57 -13.68 -17.77
C GLU A 41 -3.58 -12.54 -17.48
N MET A 42 -4.01 -11.48 -16.79
CA MET A 42 -3.09 -10.42 -16.37
C MET A 42 -1.99 -10.99 -15.48
N PRO A 43 -0.70 -10.67 -15.73
CA PRO A 43 0.39 -11.12 -14.88
C PRO A 43 0.21 -10.57 -13.47
N ALA A 44 0.40 -11.39 -12.43
CA ALA A 44 0.42 -10.90 -11.05
C ALA A 44 1.54 -9.86 -10.94
N ALA A 45 1.21 -8.70 -10.34
CA ALA A 45 2.23 -7.71 -10.04
C ALA A 45 3.16 -8.30 -8.97
N ASP A 46 4.46 -8.33 -9.23
CA ASP A 46 5.47 -8.69 -8.25
C ASP A 46 5.73 -7.47 -7.34
N VAL A 47 4.76 -7.23 -6.46
CA VAL A 47 4.75 -6.07 -5.57
C VAL A 47 4.35 -6.52 -4.17
N ALA A 48 5.13 -6.12 -3.17
CA ALA A 48 4.74 -6.26 -1.78
C ALA A 48 3.73 -5.16 -1.42
N PRO A 49 2.76 -5.43 -0.53
CA PRO A 49 1.90 -4.39 0.01
C PRO A 49 2.74 -3.25 0.59
N MET A 50 2.31 -2.01 0.36
CA MET A 50 2.96 -0.84 0.92
C MET A 50 2.88 -0.89 2.45
N VAL A 51 4.03 -1.03 3.10
CA VAL A 51 4.11 -1.02 4.57
C VAL A 51 4.21 0.43 5.03
N HIS A 52 3.33 0.80 5.95
CA HIS A 52 3.37 2.10 6.61
C HIS A 52 4.06 1.98 7.97
N GLY A 53 4.89 2.94 8.32
CA GLY A 53 5.62 3.00 9.57
C GLY A 53 5.63 4.41 10.15
N ARG A 54 6.22 4.56 11.35
CA ARG A 54 6.44 5.87 11.97
C ARG A 54 7.80 5.91 12.66
N TRP A 55 8.32 7.12 12.81
CA TRP A 55 9.56 7.32 13.55
C TRP A 55 9.27 7.31 15.05
N ILE A 56 9.92 6.41 15.78
CA ILE A 56 9.76 6.26 17.23
C ILE A 56 11.07 6.61 17.95
N TRP A 57 10.98 7.32 19.07
CA TRP A 57 12.13 7.53 19.96
C TRP A 57 12.45 6.25 20.70
N ALA A 58 13.69 5.78 20.56
CA ALA A 58 14.19 4.66 21.33
C ALA A 58 14.99 5.12 22.56
N ASN A 59 15.17 4.20 23.50
CA ASN A 59 15.85 4.45 24.79
C ASN A 59 17.31 4.92 24.63
N ASP A 60 17.91 4.72 23.46
CA ASP A 60 19.25 5.19 23.11
C ASP A 60 19.26 6.64 22.59
N GLY A 61 18.12 7.33 22.61
CA GLY A 61 18.00 8.72 22.18
C GLY A 61 18.04 8.91 20.67
N TYR A 62 17.83 7.86 19.88
CA TYR A 62 17.73 7.94 18.42
C TYR A 62 16.31 7.64 17.94
N LEU A 63 15.91 8.36 16.86
CA LEU A 63 14.72 8.00 16.10
C LEU A 63 14.95 6.69 15.35
N ARG A 64 13.97 5.78 15.42
CA ARG A 64 14.02 4.47 14.77
C ARG A 64 12.74 4.19 14.00
N CYS A 65 12.85 3.39 12.95
CA CYS A 65 11.69 2.91 12.22
C CYS A 65 10.87 1.96 13.10
N SER A 66 9.54 2.13 13.17
CA SER A 66 8.65 1.23 13.90
C SER A 66 8.59 -0.19 13.33
N ASN A 67 8.92 -0.38 12.06
CA ASN A 67 8.83 -1.67 11.36
C ASN A 67 10.11 -2.50 11.49
N CYS A 68 11.29 -1.91 11.21
CA CYS A 68 12.56 -2.63 11.21
C CYS A 68 13.52 -2.22 12.34
N HIS A 69 13.13 -1.26 13.18
CA HIS A 69 13.91 -0.73 14.31
C HIS A 69 15.27 -0.12 13.93
N GLN A 70 15.54 0.09 12.64
CA GLN A 70 16.76 0.76 12.20
C GLN A 70 16.68 2.27 12.39
N LYS A 71 17.84 2.91 12.57
CA LYS A 71 17.96 4.34 12.83
C LYS A 71 17.43 5.18 11.66
N ALA A 72 16.77 6.29 11.98
CA ALA A 72 16.32 7.26 11.00
C ALA A 72 17.52 7.99 10.38
N PRO A 73 17.49 8.27 9.05
CA PRO A 73 18.43 9.18 8.44
C PRO A 73 18.06 10.63 8.83
N VAL A 74 18.60 11.10 9.94
CA VAL A 74 18.38 12.47 10.42
C VAL A 74 19.38 13.43 9.78
N MET A 75 18.91 14.59 9.30
CA MET A 75 19.78 15.72 8.94
C MET A 75 19.85 16.67 10.13
N THR A 76 21.03 16.78 10.76
CA THR A 76 21.29 17.84 11.73
C THR A 76 21.70 19.08 10.95
N GLN A 77 20.80 20.05 10.82
CA GLN A 77 21.10 21.27 10.08
C GLN A 77 21.98 22.22 10.93
N TYR A 78 21.78 22.26 12.26
CA TYR A 78 22.66 22.90 13.26
C TYR A 78 22.48 22.24 14.65
N GLN A 79 23.39 22.51 15.61
CA GLN A 79 23.33 21.95 16.97
C GLN A 79 22.05 22.31 17.75
N ASP A 80 21.38 23.40 17.38
CA ASP A 80 20.20 23.94 18.08
C ASP A 80 18.88 23.74 17.32
N GLU A 81 18.88 23.04 16.17
CA GLU A 81 17.66 22.81 15.38
C GLU A 81 17.03 21.44 15.69
N PRO A 82 15.68 21.34 15.64
CA PRO A 82 15.00 20.07 15.82
C PRO A 82 15.47 19.06 14.76
N MET A 83 15.77 17.84 15.18
CA MET A 83 16.13 16.75 14.26
C MET A 83 15.02 16.56 13.22
N THR A 84 15.33 16.86 11.96
CA THR A 84 14.42 16.63 10.83
C THR A 84 14.84 15.34 10.13
N VAL A 85 13.86 14.50 9.81
CA VAL A 85 14.14 13.26 9.07
C VAL A 85 14.24 13.60 7.57
N ALA A 86 15.25 13.05 6.91
CA ALA A 86 15.59 13.41 5.54
C ALA A 86 14.64 12.84 4.47
N THR A 87 13.73 11.93 4.84
CA THR A 87 12.95 11.14 3.90
C THR A 87 11.65 10.65 4.52
N ASP A 88 10.62 10.57 3.68
CA ASP A 88 9.33 9.97 3.99
C ASP A 88 9.37 8.43 3.91
N TYR A 89 10.54 7.82 3.73
CA TYR A 89 10.71 6.38 3.61
C TYR A 89 11.83 5.88 4.51
N CYS A 90 11.65 4.72 5.13
CA CYS A 90 12.77 4.05 5.79
C CYS A 90 13.73 3.46 4.74
N PRO A 91 15.01 3.88 4.71
CA PRO A 91 15.96 3.38 3.72
C PRO A 91 16.31 1.89 3.90
N ASN A 92 16.01 1.32 5.06
CA ASN A 92 16.36 -0.06 5.39
C ASN A 92 15.28 -1.08 5.03
N CYS A 93 13.99 -0.70 5.09
CA CYS A 93 12.89 -1.62 4.83
C CYS A 93 11.85 -1.11 3.85
N GLY A 94 12.01 0.11 3.32
CA GLY A 94 11.13 0.69 2.31
C GLY A 94 9.75 1.11 2.82
N CYS A 95 9.47 1.01 4.12
CA CYS A 95 8.18 1.48 4.64
C CYS A 95 8.03 2.98 4.45
N ARG A 96 6.85 3.42 4.00
CA ARG A 96 6.52 4.85 3.97
C ARG A 96 6.20 5.29 5.39
N MET A 97 6.80 6.39 5.79
CA MET A 97 6.68 6.94 7.11
C MET A 97 5.45 7.84 7.10
N ASP A 98 4.44 7.46 7.87
CA ASP A 98 3.29 8.32 8.10
C ASP A 98 3.80 9.53 8.89
N LEU A 99 3.72 10.70 8.25
CA LEU A 99 3.87 11.98 8.92
C LEU A 99 2.64 12.13 9.82
N GLU A 100 2.71 11.62 11.05
CA GLU A 100 1.64 11.88 12.03
C GLU A 100 1.67 13.39 12.38
N GLY A 101 0.67 14.12 11.85
CA GLY A 101 -0.12 15.19 12.48
C GLY A 101 0.61 16.40 13.06
#